data_AF-A0AAN4Z7V8-F1
#
_entry.id   AF-A0AAN4Z7V8-F1
#
_cell.length_a   1.000
_cell.length_b   1.000
_cell.length_c   1.000
_cell.angle_alpha   90.00
_cell.angle_beta   90.00
_cell.angle_gamma   90.00
#
_symmetry.space_group_name_H-M   'P 1'
#
loop_
_entity.id
_entity.type
_entity.pdbx_description
1 polymer ?
#
loop_
_entity_poly.entity_id
_entity_poly.type
_entity_poly.pdbx_seq_one_letter_code
_entity_poly.pdbx_strand_id
1 'polypeptide(L)'
;GSNKQLPLYFRPKSERRVETNVQLHKAEKAWKPEKVTETDESEEVKKKALLKTARALLNKITPTTKDALINEFLDHKVYESPALPEIVSMIFHHALEGQQYSPLYAVTCQQQTMEELSLNNKVSNFRNAILVRAQETFTTKNQDEYVKEKEAEIEAETDERKRNEKKIELVENLKKFLKRKFGNILFIGQLYLHNLISVRVILFCVVDLLKSVTEKTADVEGYKADEESIECAVCFLETIGKRLQEVANEANRAAVDGKNAPPAQQ
;
A
#
# COMPACT_ATOMS: atom_id res chain seq x y z
N GLY A 1 -54.82 -26.12 30.55
CA GLY A 1 -54.14 -24.88 30.98
C GLY A 1 -52.79 -25.24 31.54
N SER A 2 -51.75 -25.11 30.74
CA SER A 2 -50.39 -25.55 31.07
C SER A 2 -49.63 -24.43 31.77
N ASN A 3 -49.37 -24.57 33.07
CA ASN A 3 -48.52 -23.65 33.82
C ASN A 3 -47.17 -24.33 34.06
N LYS A 4 -46.20 -24.09 33.17
CA LYS A 4 -44.81 -24.53 33.33
C LYS A 4 -44.03 -23.37 33.94
N GLN A 5 -43.77 -23.40 35.25
CA GLN A 5 -42.69 -22.61 35.84
C GLN A 5 -41.36 -23.29 35.52
N LEU A 6 -40.52 -22.60 34.74
CA LEU A 6 -39.13 -23.00 34.49
C LEU A 6 -38.31 -22.82 35.78
N PRO A 7 -37.49 -23.80 36.20
CA PRO A 7 -36.56 -23.58 37.30
C PRO A 7 -35.46 -22.62 36.85
N LEU A 8 -35.20 -21.60 37.67
CA LEU A 8 -34.05 -20.72 37.57
C LEU A 8 -32.77 -21.56 37.69
N TYR A 9 -32.15 -21.88 36.55
CA TYR A 9 -30.80 -22.39 36.52
C TYR A 9 -29.86 -21.30 37.04
N PHE A 10 -29.52 -21.38 38.32
CA PHE A 10 -28.44 -20.65 38.94
C PHE A 10 -27.13 -21.07 38.25
N ARG A 11 -26.59 -20.22 37.38
CA ARG A 11 -25.22 -20.42 36.87
C ARG A 11 -24.26 -20.24 38.06
N PRO A 12 -23.45 -21.25 38.42
CA PRO A 12 -22.38 -21.04 39.39
C PRO A 12 -21.46 -19.96 38.84
N LYS A 13 -21.17 -18.92 39.63
CA LYS A 13 -20.10 -17.98 39.32
C LYS A 13 -18.83 -18.81 39.19
N SER A 14 -18.19 -18.79 38.02
CA SER A 14 -16.90 -19.43 37.82
C SER A 14 -15.97 -19.00 38.95
N GLU A 15 -15.51 -19.98 39.73
CA GLU A 15 -14.47 -19.79 40.72
C GLU A 15 -13.33 -18.99 40.09
N ARG A 16 -12.91 -17.92 40.78
CA ARG A 16 -11.74 -17.15 40.40
C ARG A 16 -10.58 -18.14 40.30
N ARG A 17 -10.10 -18.33 39.07
CA ARG A 17 -8.86 -19.03 38.76
C ARG A 17 -7.82 -18.53 39.75
N VAL A 18 -7.30 -19.43 40.57
CA VAL A 18 -6.17 -19.15 41.46
C VAL A 18 -5.11 -18.46 40.61
N GLU A 19 -4.72 -17.25 41.01
CA GLU A 19 -3.60 -16.52 40.42
C GLU A 19 -2.34 -17.34 40.70
N THR A 20 -2.11 -18.35 39.86
CA THR A 20 -0.78 -18.87 39.64
C THR A 20 0.00 -17.66 39.16
N ASN A 21 0.99 -17.26 39.96
CA ASN A 21 1.90 -16.17 39.63
C ASN A 21 2.73 -16.65 38.43
N VAL A 22 2.14 -16.56 37.23
CA VAL A 22 2.77 -16.98 35.98
C VAL A 22 3.88 -15.96 35.73
N GLN A 23 5.10 -16.33 36.13
CA GLN A 23 6.29 -15.57 35.76
C GLN A 23 6.45 -15.66 34.25
N LEU A 24 6.02 -14.61 33.55
CA LEU A 24 6.22 -14.47 32.12
C LEU A 24 7.73 -14.37 31.85
N HIS A 25 8.25 -15.27 31.02
CA HIS A 25 9.61 -15.18 30.53
C HIS A 25 9.80 -13.84 29.80
N LYS A 26 10.65 -12.97 30.36
CA LYS A 26 10.98 -11.68 29.77
C LYS A 26 11.99 -11.92 28.65
N ALA A 27 11.58 -11.72 27.40
CA ALA A 27 12.50 -11.71 26.27
C ALA A 27 13.47 -10.52 26.41
N GLU A 28 14.76 -10.70 26.11
CA GLU A 28 15.74 -9.61 26.14
C GLU A 28 15.35 -8.43 25.22
N LYS A 29 14.58 -8.71 24.16
CA LYS A 29 13.99 -7.72 23.23
C LYS A 29 12.48 -7.54 23.42
N ALA A 30 11.99 -7.60 24.66
CA ALA A 30 10.59 -7.31 24.93
C ALA A 30 10.26 -5.86 24.53
N TRP A 31 9.13 -5.66 23.84
CA TRP A 31 8.63 -4.33 23.50
C TRP A 31 8.44 -3.50 24.77
N LYS A 32 9.10 -2.36 24.84
CA LYS A 32 8.95 -1.41 25.96
C LYS A 32 8.15 -0.21 25.48
N PRO A 33 7.05 0.16 26.15
CA PRO A 33 6.37 1.40 25.83
C PRO A 33 7.33 2.56 26.09
N GLU A 34 7.65 3.29 25.02
CA GLU A 34 8.47 4.48 25.07
C GLU A 34 7.71 5.56 25.84
N LYS A 35 8.15 5.83 27.08
CA LYS A 35 7.72 7.00 27.85
C LYS A 35 8.47 8.18 27.25
N VAL A 36 7.76 9.06 26.57
CA VAL A 36 8.33 10.32 26.07
C VAL A 36 8.74 11.13 27.30
N THR A 37 10.04 11.18 27.59
CA THR A 37 10.61 12.14 28.52
C THR A 37 10.74 13.46 27.78
N GLU A 38 10.12 14.52 28.29
CA GLU A 38 10.00 15.87 27.69
C GLU A 38 11.34 16.64 27.63
N THR A 39 12.44 16.02 27.19
CA THR A 39 13.78 16.64 27.29
C THR A 39 14.61 16.66 26.00
N ASP A 40 14.11 16.16 24.87
CA ASP A 40 14.77 16.34 23.58
C ASP A 40 13.82 16.99 22.57
N GLU A 41 13.80 18.33 22.54
CA GLU A 41 13.14 19.15 21.51
C GLU A 41 13.85 19.08 20.13
N SER A 42 14.60 18.01 19.87
CA SER A 42 15.25 17.79 18.58
C SER A 42 14.19 17.54 17.50
N GLU A 43 14.41 18.11 16.31
CA GLU A 43 13.59 17.87 15.11
C GLU A 43 13.39 16.37 14.81
N GLU A 44 14.33 15.53 15.24
CA GLU A 44 14.24 14.07 15.10
C GLU A 44 13.18 13.43 16.01
N VAL A 45 12.96 13.96 17.22
CA VAL A 45 11.92 13.48 18.14
C VAL A 45 10.55 13.85 17.62
N LYS A 46 10.39 15.08 17.10
CA LYS A 46 9.14 15.51 16.44
C LYS A 46 8.83 14.65 15.22
N LYS A 47 9.84 14.34 14.39
CA LYS A 47 9.71 13.40 13.26
C LYS A 47 9.22 12.02 13.72
N LYS A 48 9.84 11.44 14.74
CA LYS A 48 9.46 10.12 15.28
C LYS A 48 8.04 10.12 15.88
N ALA A 49 7.69 11.16 16.62
CA ALA A 49 6.35 11.33 17.18
C ALA A 49 5.30 11.41 16.07
N LEU A 50 5.53 12.21 15.03
CA LEU A 50 4.64 12.33 13.88
C LEU A 50 4.45 10.98 13.15
N LEU A 51 5.54 10.23 12.93
CA LEU A 51 5.46 8.91 12.31
C LEU A 51 4.65 7.91 13.15
N LYS A 52 4.79 7.97 14.47
CA LYS A 52 4.01 7.12 15.39
C LYS A 52 2.53 7.47 15.35
N THR A 53 2.20 8.76 15.33
CA THR A 53 0.81 9.23 15.22
C THR A 53 0.21 8.87 13.87
N ALA A 54 0.90 9.14 12.77
CA ALA A 54 0.45 8.76 11.43
C ALA A 54 0.21 7.25 11.31
N ARG A 55 1.08 6.41 11.89
CA ARG A 55 0.87 4.95 11.95
C ARG A 55 -0.39 4.58 12.74
N ALA A 56 -0.59 5.21 13.90
CA ALA A 56 -1.76 4.96 14.74
C ALA A 56 -3.07 5.35 14.03
N LEU A 57 -3.06 6.43 13.24
CA LEU A 57 -4.20 6.86 12.42
C LEU A 57 -4.48 5.85 11.32
N LEU A 58 -3.48 5.52 10.49
CA LEU A 58 -3.63 4.59 9.37
C LEU A 58 -4.15 3.21 9.78
N ASN A 59 -3.75 2.73 10.98
CA ASN A 59 -4.26 1.47 11.56
C ASN A 59 -5.74 1.52 11.98
N LYS A 60 -6.27 2.71 12.28
CA LYS A 60 -7.65 2.89 12.75
C LYS A 60 -8.59 3.34 11.64
N ILE A 61 -8.07 3.72 10.48
CA ILE A 61 -8.85 4.17 9.33
C ILE A 61 -9.68 3.00 8.79
N THR A 62 -11.00 3.16 8.90
CA THR A 62 -12.01 2.21 8.41
C THR A 62 -13.14 2.98 7.74
N PRO A 63 -14.02 2.35 6.94
CA PRO A 63 -15.13 3.04 6.32
C PRO A 63 -16.06 3.79 7.29
N THR A 64 -16.15 3.35 8.55
CA THR A 64 -17.00 3.98 9.59
C THR A 64 -16.29 5.13 10.31
N THR A 65 -14.95 5.07 10.42
CA THR A 65 -14.13 6.07 11.14
C THR A 65 -13.43 7.07 10.23
N LYS A 66 -13.57 6.91 8.90
CA LYS A 66 -12.80 7.65 7.90
C LYS A 66 -12.85 9.17 8.08
N ASP A 67 -14.02 9.76 8.28
CA ASP A 67 -14.16 11.22 8.21
C ASP A 67 -13.46 11.88 9.39
N ALA A 68 -13.59 11.30 10.59
CA ALA A 68 -12.90 11.79 11.78
C ALA A 68 -11.37 11.62 11.70
N LEU A 69 -10.91 10.43 11.30
CA LEU A 69 -9.48 10.12 11.28
C LEU A 69 -8.73 10.78 10.13
N ILE A 70 -9.40 11.03 8.99
CA ILE A 70 -8.78 11.82 7.92
C ILE A 70 -8.65 13.27 8.38
N ASN A 71 -9.67 13.87 9.00
CA ASN A 71 -9.54 15.23 9.54
C ASN A 71 -8.39 15.33 10.56
N GLU A 72 -8.28 14.35 11.48
CA GLU A 72 -7.15 14.28 12.42
C GLU A 72 -5.80 14.15 11.68
N PHE A 73 -5.75 13.40 10.58
CA PHE A 73 -4.54 13.31 9.74
C PHE A 73 -4.18 14.65 9.08
N LEU A 74 -5.18 15.39 8.58
CA LEU A 74 -4.98 16.70 7.94
C LEU A 74 -4.43 17.74 8.92
N ASP A 75 -4.90 17.72 10.17
CA ASP A 75 -4.48 18.65 11.23
C ASP A 75 -2.97 18.57 11.54
N HIS A 76 -2.34 17.41 11.27
CA HIS A 76 -0.92 17.22 11.47
C HIS A 76 -0.03 17.88 10.41
N LYS A 77 -0.60 18.45 9.34
CA LYS A 77 0.12 19.17 8.26
C LYS A 77 1.38 18.44 7.78
N VAL A 78 1.22 17.16 7.47
CA VAL A 78 2.34 16.27 7.13
C VAL A 78 3.20 16.75 5.95
N TYR A 79 2.67 17.64 5.11
CA TYR A 79 3.37 18.24 3.97
C TYR A 79 4.47 19.24 4.34
N GLU A 80 4.48 19.77 5.57
CA GLU A 80 5.52 20.67 6.09
C GLU A 80 6.68 19.89 6.73
N SER A 81 6.48 18.61 7.04
CA SER A 81 7.42 17.81 7.81
C SER A 81 8.48 17.14 6.94
N PRO A 82 9.75 17.04 7.40
CA PRO A 82 10.75 16.18 6.77
C PRO A 82 10.42 14.67 6.87
N ALA A 83 9.36 14.29 7.59
CA ALA A 83 8.85 12.92 7.67
C ALA A 83 7.94 12.52 6.50
N LEU A 84 7.64 13.45 5.59
CA LEU A 84 6.69 13.26 4.50
C LEU A 84 6.98 12.00 3.66
N PRO A 85 8.22 11.73 3.21
CA PRO A 85 8.50 10.54 2.42
C PRO A 85 8.19 9.24 3.17
N GLU A 86 8.51 9.18 4.47
CA GLU A 86 8.23 8.00 5.29
C GLU A 86 6.73 7.81 5.55
N ILE A 87 5.96 8.91 5.71
CA ILE A 87 4.51 8.86 5.85
C ILE A 87 3.87 8.32 4.57
N VAL A 88 4.27 8.83 3.40
CA VAL A 88 3.78 8.32 2.11
C VAL A 88 4.15 6.85 1.93
N SER A 89 5.38 6.46 2.26
CA SER A 89 5.82 5.06 2.19
C SER A 89 4.98 4.15 3.10
N MET A 90 4.61 4.64 4.28
CA MET A 90 3.74 3.94 5.22
C MET A 90 2.31 3.79 4.68
N ILE A 91 1.75 4.80 4.00
CA ILE A 91 0.44 4.70 3.34
C ILE A 91 0.46 3.61 2.27
N PHE A 92 1.48 3.61 1.41
CA PHE A 92 1.67 2.55 0.41
C PHE A 92 1.74 1.16 1.08
N HIS A 93 2.46 1.04 2.20
CA HIS A 93 2.55 -0.21 2.92
C HIS A 93 1.19 -0.69 3.48
N HIS A 94 0.39 0.20 4.08
CA HIS A 94 -0.94 -0.16 4.57
C HIS A 94 -1.89 -0.51 3.43
N ALA A 95 -1.78 0.16 2.28
CA ALA A 95 -2.57 -0.18 1.10
C ALA A 95 -2.23 -1.58 0.55
N LEU A 96 -0.98 -2.01 0.65
CA LEU A 96 -0.54 -3.37 0.31
C LEU A 96 -1.10 -4.43 1.27
N GLU A 97 -1.05 -4.16 2.58
CA GLU A 97 -1.53 -5.10 3.60
C GLU A 97 -3.07 -5.21 3.58
N GLY A 98 -3.76 -4.09 3.37
CA GLY A 98 -5.21 -3.99 3.31
C GLY A 98 -5.70 -3.56 1.95
N GLN A 99 -5.57 -4.41 0.93
CA GLN A 99 -5.97 -4.08 -0.45
C GLN A 99 -7.43 -3.62 -0.57
N GLN A 100 -8.34 -4.21 0.21
CA GLN A 100 -9.75 -3.80 0.30
C GLN A 100 -9.95 -2.36 0.81
N TYR A 101 -8.99 -1.82 1.55
CA TYR A 101 -9.00 -0.45 2.07
C TYR A 101 -8.16 0.52 1.21
N SER A 102 -7.55 0.05 0.12
CA SER A 102 -6.79 0.90 -0.81
C SER A 102 -7.56 2.15 -1.30
N PRO A 103 -8.86 2.08 -1.65
CA PRO A 103 -9.62 3.28 -2.02
C PRO A 103 -9.68 4.33 -0.90
N LEU A 104 -9.76 3.88 0.35
CA LEU A 104 -9.84 4.75 1.52
C LEU A 104 -8.52 5.50 1.77
N TYR A 105 -7.39 4.82 1.59
CA TYR A 105 -6.08 5.47 1.63
C TYR A 105 -5.88 6.46 0.48
N ALA A 106 -6.43 6.19 -0.70
CA ALA A 106 -6.39 7.11 -1.84
C ALA A 106 -7.24 8.38 -1.58
N VAL A 107 -8.42 8.24 -0.97
CA VAL A 107 -9.25 9.38 -0.51
C VAL A 107 -8.47 10.25 0.49
N THR A 108 -7.81 9.61 1.46
CA THR A 108 -6.98 10.33 2.46
C THR A 108 -5.89 11.15 1.76
N CYS A 109 -5.20 10.56 0.79
CA CYS A 109 -4.17 11.25 0.01
C CYS A 109 -4.74 12.41 -0.82
N GLN A 110 -5.95 12.24 -1.36
CA GLN A 110 -6.64 13.27 -2.13
C GLN A 110 -6.99 14.46 -1.25
N GLN A 111 -7.61 14.23 -0.10
CA GLN A 111 -7.99 15.30 0.82
C GLN A 111 -6.76 16.07 1.32
N GLN A 112 -5.67 15.36 1.64
CA GLN A 112 -4.41 16.01 2.02
C GLN A 112 -3.84 16.89 0.91
N THR A 113 -3.89 16.41 -0.33
CA THR A 113 -3.43 17.17 -1.50
C THR A 113 -4.32 18.39 -1.76
N MET A 114 -5.64 18.26 -1.61
CA MET A 114 -6.59 19.35 -1.80
C MET A 114 -6.43 20.44 -0.74
N GLU A 115 -6.23 20.05 0.52
CA GLU A 115 -5.95 20.97 1.63
C GLU A 115 -4.64 21.74 1.41
N GLU A 116 -3.59 21.06 0.95
CA GLU A 116 -2.32 21.73 0.65
C GLU A 116 -2.45 22.72 -0.54
N LEU A 117 -3.20 22.33 -1.58
CA LEU A 117 -3.43 23.18 -2.75
C LEU A 117 -4.30 24.40 -2.43
N SER A 118 -5.27 24.29 -1.51
CA SER A 118 -6.11 25.42 -1.10
C SER A 118 -5.32 26.50 -0.36
N LEU A 119 -4.27 26.10 0.36
CA LEU A 119 -3.38 26.99 1.11
C LEU A 119 -2.29 27.61 0.23
N ASN A 120 -1.65 26.82 -0.64
CA ASN A 120 -0.43 27.23 -1.36
C ASN A 120 -0.62 27.51 -2.86
N ASN A 121 -1.82 27.29 -3.42
CA ASN A 121 -2.31 27.65 -4.76
C ASN A 121 -1.44 27.26 -5.99
N LYS A 122 -0.31 26.56 -5.83
CA LYS A 122 0.61 26.27 -6.96
C LYS A 122 1.18 24.86 -6.98
N VAL A 123 1.58 24.29 -5.85
CA VAL A 123 2.25 22.98 -5.79
C VAL A 123 1.87 22.25 -4.50
N SER A 124 1.74 20.91 -4.58
CA SER A 124 1.59 20.04 -3.42
C SER A 124 2.84 19.16 -3.25
N ASN A 125 3.56 19.36 -2.16
CA ASN A 125 4.67 18.51 -1.71
C ASN A 125 4.17 17.09 -1.46
N PHE A 126 2.97 16.93 -0.91
CA PHE A 126 2.37 15.62 -0.67
C PHE A 126 2.17 14.84 -1.97
N ARG A 127 1.59 15.49 -2.99
CA ARG A 127 1.42 14.90 -4.33
C ARG A 127 2.77 14.56 -4.97
N ASN A 128 3.78 15.41 -4.83
CA ASN A 128 5.12 15.14 -5.34
C ASN A 128 5.74 13.91 -4.66
N ALA A 129 5.58 13.77 -3.34
CA ALA A 129 6.05 12.59 -2.61
C ALA A 129 5.34 11.30 -3.06
N ILE A 130 4.02 11.36 -3.34
CA ILE A 130 3.28 10.24 -3.94
C ILE A 130 3.88 9.84 -5.31
N LEU A 131 4.16 10.82 -6.18
CA LEU A 131 4.71 10.57 -7.50
C LEU A 131 6.10 9.92 -7.43
N VAL A 132 6.96 10.43 -6.56
CA VAL A 132 8.30 9.85 -6.30
C VAL A 132 8.15 8.40 -5.83
N ARG A 133 7.31 8.14 -4.82
CA ARG A 133 7.12 6.80 -4.26
C ARG A 133 6.49 5.82 -5.28
N ALA A 134 5.60 6.31 -6.16
CA ALA A 134 5.05 5.52 -7.25
C ALA A 134 6.12 5.15 -8.28
N GLN A 135 7.02 6.08 -8.62
CA GLN A 135 8.13 5.82 -9.54
C GLN A 135 9.12 4.79 -8.98
N GLU A 136 9.45 4.87 -7.69
CA GLU A 136 10.35 3.91 -7.00
C GLU A 136 9.85 2.46 -7.08
N THR A 137 8.53 2.27 -7.16
CA THR A 137 7.92 0.95 -7.30
C THR A 137 8.39 0.23 -8.57
N PHE A 138 8.69 0.97 -9.64
CA PHE A 138 9.07 0.41 -10.95
C PHE A 138 10.56 0.46 -11.25
N THR A 139 11.35 1.21 -10.48
CA THR A 139 12.80 1.27 -10.66
C THR A 139 13.54 0.10 -10.01
N THR A 140 12.84 -0.80 -9.32
CA THR A 140 13.41 -2.01 -8.71
C THR A 140 13.69 -3.05 -9.80
N LYS A 141 14.68 -2.76 -10.66
CA LYS A 141 15.07 -3.57 -11.83
C LYS A 141 15.99 -4.75 -11.50
N ASN A 142 16.27 -5.01 -10.22
CA ASN A 142 17.24 -6.01 -9.80
C ASN A 142 16.64 -7.41 -9.59
N GLN A 143 15.37 -7.63 -9.94
CA GLN A 143 14.74 -8.94 -9.71
C GLN A 143 15.39 -10.02 -10.57
N ASP A 144 15.59 -9.77 -11.87
CA ASP A 144 16.16 -10.78 -12.78
C ASP A 144 17.62 -11.10 -12.41
N GLU A 145 18.38 -10.10 -11.96
CA GLU A 145 19.75 -10.28 -11.49
C GLU A 145 19.78 -11.06 -10.17
N TYR A 146 18.89 -10.72 -9.22
CA TYR A 146 18.72 -11.45 -7.96
C TYR A 146 18.34 -12.91 -8.18
N VAL A 147 17.42 -13.19 -9.10
CA VAL A 147 17.02 -14.57 -9.43
C VAL A 147 18.20 -15.34 -10.00
N LYS A 148 18.92 -14.77 -10.97
CA LYS A 148 20.09 -15.41 -11.58
C LYS A 148 21.19 -15.70 -10.56
N GLU A 149 21.46 -14.76 -9.65
CA GLU A 149 22.43 -14.94 -8.57
C GLU A 149 22.02 -16.11 -7.66
N LYS A 150 20.75 -16.15 -7.25
CA LYS A 150 20.24 -17.21 -6.36
C LYS A 150 20.17 -18.58 -7.04
N GLU A 151 19.82 -18.65 -8.32
CA GLU A 151 19.88 -19.88 -9.09
C GLU A 151 21.31 -20.42 -9.19
N ALA A 152 22.30 -19.55 -9.39
CA ALA A 152 23.71 -19.95 -9.39
C ALA A 152 24.18 -20.46 -8.01
N GLU A 153 23.75 -19.82 -6.92
CA GLU A 153 24.01 -20.29 -5.55
C GLU A 153 23.36 -21.66 -5.23
N ILE A 154 22.20 -21.94 -5.82
CA ILE A 154 21.49 -23.21 -5.70
C ILE A 154 22.23 -24.31 -6.47
N GLU A 155 22.70 -24.02 -7.69
CA GLU A 155 23.42 -25.01 -8.50
C GLU A 155 24.82 -25.30 -7.95
N ALA A 156 25.48 -24.30 -7.37
CA ALA A 156 26.77 -24.48 -6.70
C ALA A 156 26.68 -25.28 -5.38
N GLU A 157 25.48 -25.43 -4.80
CA GLU A 157 25.29 -26.18 -3.56
C GLU A 157 25.34 -27.70 -3.81
N THR A 158 26.26 -28.37 -3.12
CA THR A 158 26.48 -29.81 -3.24
C THR A 158 25.59 -30.63 -2.30
N ASP A 159 25.12 -30.02 -1.20
CA ASP A 159 24.23 -30.67 -0.24
C ASP A 159 22.77 -30.59 -0.73
N GLU A 160 22.17 -31.73 -1.04
CA GLU A 160 20.80 -31.84 -1.57
C GLU A 160 19.75 -31.21 -0.62
N ARG A 161 19.95 -31.34 0.69
CA ARG A 161 19.03 -30.75 1.68
C ARG A 161 19.10 -29.23 1.63
N LYS A 162 20.31 -28.66 1.64
CA LYS A 162 20.50 -27.20 1.58
C LYS A 162 20.08 -26.62 0.23
N ARG A 163 20.29 -27.37 -0.85
CA ARG A 163 19.81 -27.01 -2.20
C ARG A 163 18.29 -26.86 -2.20
N ASN A 164 17.56 -27.82 -1.60
CA ASN A 164 16.11 -27.75 -1.48
C ASN A 164 15.63 -26.61 -0.58
N GLU A 165 16.29 -26.36 0.56
CA GLU A 165 15.99 -25.23 1.44
C GLU A 165 16.14 -23.89 0.70
N LYS A 166 17.23 -23.70 -0.06
CA LYS A 166 17.46 -22.49 -0.90
C LYS A 166 16.44 -22.34 -2.02
N LYS A 167 16.01 -23.43 -2.67
CA LYS A 167 14.94 -23.41 -3.68
C LYS A 167 13.63 -22.88 -3.08
N ILE A 168 13.24 -23.38 -1.91
CA ILE A 168 12.03 -22.93 -1.21
C ILE A 168 12.13 -21.44 -0.86
N GLU A 169 13.26 -21.01 -0.31
CA GLU A 169 13.50 -19.61 0.03
C GLU A 169 13.42 -18.67 -1.19
N LEU A 170 13.98 -19.08 -2.33
CA LEU A 170 13.88 -18.32 -3.58
C LEU A 170 12.42 -18.13 -4.02
N VAL A 171 11.64 -19.21 -4.03
CA VAL A 171 10.21 -19.16 -4.41
C VAL A 171 9.40 -18.29 -3.45
N GLU A 172 9.62 -18.38 -2.14
CA GLU A 172 8.94 -17.53 -1.15
C GLU A 172 9.27 -16.04 -1.34
N ASN A 173 10.55 -15.73 -1.60
CA ASN A 173 10.99 -14.36 -1.83
C ASN A 173 10.39 -13.78 -3.12
N LEU A 174 10.29 -14.59 -4.18
CA LEU A 174 9.60 -14.21 -5.42
C LEU A 174 8.11 -13.93 -5.21
N LYS A 175 7.40 -14.79 -4.47
CA LYS A 175 5.99 -14.55 -4.10
C LYS A 175 5.80 -13.26 -3.32
N LYS A 176 6.65 -13.01 -2.31
CA LYS A 176 6.61 -11.76 -1.52
C LYS A 176 6.87 -10.54 -2.39
N PHE A 177 7.82 -10.65 -3.33
CA PHE A 177 8.13 -9.59 -4.26
C PHE A 177 6.96 -9.29 -5.19
N LEU A 178 6.36 -10.29 -5.85
CA LEU A 178 5.21 -10.08 -6.75
C LEU A 178 4.01 -9.52 -6.00
N LYS A 179 3.68 -10.06 -4.84
CA LYS A 179 2.59 -9.54 -4.00
C LYS A 179 2.78 -8.04 -3.71
N ARG A 180 4.02 -7.62 -3.39
CA ARG A 180 4.34 -6.21 -3.19
C ARG A 180 4.26 -5.40 -4.49
N LYS A 181 4.77 -5.93 -5.61
CA LYS A 181 4.69 -5.29 -6.92
C LYS A 181 3.24 -5.04 -7.33
N PHE A 182 2.42 -6.09 -7.33
CA PHE A 182 1.02 -6.05 -7.73
C PHE A 182 0.18 -5.18 -6.81
N GLY A 183 0.33 -5.31 -5.49
CA GLY A 183 -0.40 -4.45 -4.57
C GLY A 183 -0.04 -2.96 -4.78
N ASN A 184 1.22 -2.63 -5.10
CA ASN A 184 1.60 -1.24 -5.37
C ASN A 184 0.95 -0.75 -6.68
N ILE A 185 0.93 -1.59 -7.73
CA ILE A 185 0.28 -1.26 -9.00
C ILE A 185 -1.22 -1.00 -8.79
N LEU A 186 -1.89 -1.87 -8.03
CA LEU A 186 -3.32 -1.72 -7.73
C LEU A 186 -3.60 -0.45 -6.91
N PHE A 187 -2.75 -0.12 -5.94
CA PHE A 187 -2.87 1.13 -5.20
C PHE A 187 -2.61 2.37 -6.06
N ILE A 188 -1.62 2.33 -6.98
CA ILE A 188 -1.40 3.39 -7.97
C ILE A 188 -2.63 3.60 -8.84
N GLY A 189 -3.35 2.52 -9.19
CA GLY A 189 -4.64 2.59 -9.87
C GLY A 189 -5.68 3.38 -9.07
N GLN A 190 -5.78 3.13 -7.75
CA GLN A 190 -6.66 3.92 -6.88
C GLN A 190 -6.25 5.40 -6.83
N LEU A 191 -4.95 5.69 -6.72
CA LEU A 191 -4.45 7.08 -6.74
C LEU A 191 -4.78 7.79 -8.05
N TYR A 192 -4.79 7.09 -9.19
CA TYR A 192 -5.22 7.64 -10.48
C TYR A 192 -6.71 7.99 -10.49
N LEU A 193 -7.58 7.13 -9.95
CA LEU A 193 -9.02 7.43 -9.86
C LEU A 193 -9.29 8.73 -9.07
N HIS A 194 -8.43 9.05 -8.12
CA HIS A 194 -8.47 10.27 -7.32
C HIS A 194 -7.65 11.45 -7.89
N ASN A 195 -7.23 11.38 -9.17
CA ASN A 195 -6.48 12.42 -9.89
C ASN A 195 -5.10 12.77 -9.30
N LEU A 196 -4.53 11.90 -8.47
CA LEU A 196 -3.20 12.14 -7.87
C LEU A 196 -2.08 11.77 -8.84
N ILE A 197 -2.31 10.72 -9.64
CA ILE A 197 -1.39 10.18 -10.64
C ILE A 197 -1.88 10.52 -12.06
N SER A 198 -0.96 10.74 -12.99
CA SER A 198 -1.30 11.02 -14.40
C SER A 198 -1.54 9.75 -15.21
N VAL A 199 -2.29 9.87 -16.31
CA VAL A 199 -2.52 8.76 -17.25
C VAL A 199 -1.23 8.15 -17.80
N ARG A 200 -0.15 8.94 -17.93
CA ARG A 200 1.14 8.45 -18.43
C ARG A 200 1.75 7.37 -17.52
N VAL A 201 1.66 7.56 -16.20
CA VAL A 201 2.14 6.58 -15.23
C VAL A 201 1.29 5.31 -15.30
N ILE A 202 -0.03 5.45 -15.46
CA ILE A 202 -0.93 4.31 -15.58
C ILE A 202 -0.67 3.50 -16.84
N LEU A 203 -0.46 4.16 -17.99
CA LEU A 203 -0.09 3.46 -19.22
C LEU A 203 1.25 2.72 -19.06
N PHE A 204 2.20 3.29 -18.32
CA PHE A 204 3.42 2.60 -17.95
C PHE A 204 3.14 1.34 -17.11
N CYS A 205 2.27 1.42 -16.08
CA CYS A 205 1.85 0.26 -15.29
C CYS A 205 1.22 -0.83 -16.16
N VAL A 206 0.34 -0.46 -17.10
CA VAL A 206 -0.32 -1.41 -18.01
C VAL A 206 0.73 -2.11 -18.88
N VAL A 207 1.67 -1.37 -19.47
CA VAL A 207 2.73 -1.97 -20.30
C VAL A 207 3.62 -2.89 -19.47
N ASP A 208 4.00 -2.50 -18.26
CA ASP A 208 4.81 -3.35 -17.37
C ASP A 208 4.08 -4.64 -16.96
N LEU A 209 2.78 -4.55 -16.64
CA LEU A 209 1.92 -5.70 -16.36
C LEU A 209 1.79 -6.63 -17.58
N LEU A 210 1.52 -6.06 -18.76
CA LEU A 210 1.39 -6.87 -19.97
C LEU A 210 2.69 -7.59 -20.30
N LYS A 211 3.84 -6.93 -20.15
CA LYS A 211 5.14 -7.59 -20.29
C LYS A 211 5.29 -8.75 -19.34
N SER A 212 4.92 -8.60 -18.06
CA SER A 212 4.96 -9.72 -17.10
C SER A 212 4.03 -10.89 -17.46
N VAL A 213 2.99 -10.66 -18.26
CA VAL A 213 2.09 -11.73 -18.73
C VAL A 213 2.60 -12.37 -20.03
N THR A 214 3.17 -11.57 -20.94
CA THR A 214 3.55 -12.01 -22.29
C THR A 214 4.98 -12.50 -22.41
N GLU A 215 5.90 -11.93 -21.63
CA GLU A 215 7.30 -12.34 -21.62
C GLU A 215 7.40 -13.51 -20.65
N LYS A 216 7.95 -14.65 -21.10
CA LYS A 216 8.15 -15.82 -20.25
C LYS A 216 9.02 -15.41 -19.06
N THR A 217 8.46 -15.39 -17.86
CA THR A 217 9.25 -15.35 -16.63
C THR A 217 10.17 -16.58 -16.62
N ALA A 218 11.36 -16.47 -16.04
CA ALA A 218 12.22 -17.63 -15.81
C ALA A 218 11.37 -18.75 -15.19
N ASP A 219 11.29 -19.89 -15.86
CA ASP A 219 10.55 -21.07 -15.40
C ASP A 219 11.26 -21.63 -14.17
N VAL A 220 11.06 -21.00 -13.01
CA VAL A 220 11.56 -21.51 -11.74
C VAL A 220 10.70 -22.71 -11.36
N GLU A 221 11.31 -23.88 -11.25
CA GLU A 221 10.65 -25.14 -10.90
C GLU A 221 9.82 -24.97 -9.61
N GLY A 222 8.50 -25.14 -9.69
CA GLY A 222 7.57 -24.92 -8.57
C GLY A 222 6.94 -23.52 -8.50
N TYR A 223 7.17 -22.66 -9.49
CA TYR A 223 6.60 -21.32 -9.57
C TYR A 223 6.02 -21.00 -10.95
N LYS A 224 4.77 -20.53 -10.95
CA LYS A 224 4.02 -20.11 -12.14
C LYS A 224 3.59 -18.66 -11.94
N ALA A 225 4.39 -17.73 -12.46
CA ALA A 225 4.16 -16.30 -12.32
C ALA A 225 3.00 -15.79 -13.18
N ASP A 226 2.58 -16.58 -14.17
CA ASP A 226 1.58 -16.26 -15.18
C ASP A 226 0.19 -16.03 -14.59
N GLU A 227 -0.28 -16.91 -13.69
CA GLU A 227 -1.64 -16.79 -13.12
C GLU A 227 -1.81 -15.52 -12.27
N GLU A 228 -0.90 -15.25 -11.34
CA GLU A 228 -0.95 -14.06 -10.48
C GLU A 228 -0.80 -12.76 -11.29
N SER A 229 0.04 -12.77 -12.34
CA SER A 229 0.23 -11.62 -13.23
C SER A 229 -1.04 -11.32 -14.04
N ILE A 230 -1.72 -12.36 -14.55
CA ILE A 230 -2.98 -12.24 -15.28
C ILE A 230 -4.07 -11.71 -14.36
N GLU A 231 -4.23 -12.27 -13.16
CA GLU A 231 -5.21 -11.82 -12.18
C GLU A 231 -5.00 -10.35 -11.82
N CYS A 232 -3.75 -9.95 -11.53
CA CYS A 232 -3.43 -8.55 -11.25
C CYS A 232 -3.76 -7.65 -12.45
N ALA A 233 -3.45 -8.07 -13.67
CA ALA A 233 -3.73 -7.29 -14.87
C ALA A 233 -5.24 -7.10 -15.09
N VAL A 234 -6.03 -8.16 -14.92
CA VAL A 234 -7.50 -8.11 -15.02
C VAL A 234 -8.07 -7.18 -13.95
N CYS A 235 -7.72 -7.39 -12.68
CA CYS A 235 -8.20 -6.57 -11.56
C CYS A 235 -7.83 -5.09 -11.74
N PHE A 236 -6.61 -4.80 -12.23
CA PHE A 236 -6.17 -3.44 -12.51
C PHE A 236 -7.03 -2.82 -13.62
N LEU A 237 -7.18 -3.49 -14.76
CA LEU A 237 -7.99 -2.99 -15.88
C LEU A 237 -9.47 -2.83 -15.53
N GLU A 238 -10.04 -3.72 -14.72
CA GLU A 238 -11.40 -3.57 -14.18
C GLU A 238 -11.54 -2.29 -13.35
N THR A 239 -10.53 -1.99 -12.53
CA THR A 239 -10.52 -0.81 -11.65
C THR A 239 -10.42 0.50 -12.43
N ILE A 240 -9.47 0.58 -13.38
CA ILE A 240 -9.12 1.85 -14.04
C ILE A 240 -9.67 2.00 -15.47
N GLY A 241 -10.14 0.92 -16.09
CA GLY A 241 -10.46 0.86 -17.52
C GLY A 241 -11.55 1.83 -17.93
N LYS A 242 -12.61 1.95 -17.12
CA LYS A 242 -13.69 2.93 -17.35
C LYS A 242 -13.13 4.35 -17.41
N ARG A 243 -12.31 4.73 -16.42
CA ARG A 243 -11.74 6.08 -16.34
C ARG A 243 -10.73 6.35 -17.47
N LEU A 244 -9.95 5.35 -17.87
CA LEU A 244 -9.06 5.45 -19.03
C LEU A 244 -9.85 5.75 -20.31
N GLN A 245 -10.96 5.03 -20.52
CA GLN A 245 -11.81 5.25 -21.69
C GLN A 245 -12.44 6.66 -21.70
N GLU A 246 -12.90 7.13 -20.54
CA GLU A 246 -13.44 8.48 -20.38
C GLU A 246 -12.41 9.55 -20.77
N VAL A 247 -11.19 9.46 -20.23
CA VAL A 247 -10.09 10.40 -20.54
C VAL A 247 -9.71 10.35 -22.03
N ALA A 248 -9.69 9.17 -22.64
CA ALA A 248 -9.42 9.03 -24.08
C ALA A 248 -10.53 9.67 -24.93
N ASN A 249 -11.79 9.49 -24.54
CA ASN A 249 -12.93 10.10 -25.22
C ASN A 249 -12.93 11.64 -25.09
N GLU A 250 -12.60 12.16 -23.91
CA GLU A 250 -12.44 13.61 -23.66
C GLU A 250 -11.34 14.20 -24.54
N ALA A 251 -10.18 13.55 -24.62
CA ALA A 251 -9.07 13.98 -25.46
C ALA A 251 -9.46 13.99 -26.96
N ASN A 252 -10.20 12.97 -27.42
CA ASN A 252 -10.68 12.91 -28.80
C ASN A 252 -11.69 14.02 -29.12
N ARG A 253 -12.61 14.33 -28.20
CA ARG A 253 -13.57 15.44 -28.37
C ARG A 253 -12.84 16.78 -28.45
N ALA A 254 -11.91 17.05 -27.54
CA ALA A 254 -11.12 18.28 -27.55
C ALA A 254 -10.33 18.46 -28.87
N ALA A 255 -9.83 17.35 -29.45
CA ALA A 255 -9.12 17.39 -30.74
C ALA A 255 -10.05 17.67 -31.94
N VAL A 256 -11.33 17.26 -31.86
CA VAL A 256 -12.34 17.57 -32.90
C VAL A 256 -12.79 19.03 -32.79
N ASP A 257 -13.06 19.50 -31.57
CA ASP A 257 -13.51 20.88 -31.33
C ASP A 257 -12.42 21.90 -31.67
N GLY A 258 -11.15 21.60 -31.36
CA GLY A 258 -10.01 22.45 -31.74
C GLY A 258 -9.76 22.53 -33.26
N LYS A 259 -10.22 21.56 -34.04
CA LYS A 259 -10.16 21.58 -35.52
C LYS A 259 -11.31 22.35 -36.16
N ASN A 260 -12.43 22.51 -35.45
CA ASN A 260 -13.60 23.26 -35.91
C ASN A 260 -13.57 24.75 -35.49
N ALA A 261 -12.51 25.20 -34.83
CA ALA A 261 -12.33 26.61 -34.50
C ALA A 261 -12.20 27.43 -35.81
N PRO A 262 -13.06 28.44 -36.04
CA PRO A 262 -12.96 29.26 -37.23
C PRO A 262 -11.58 29.94 -37.27
N PRO A 263 -10.96 30.07 -38.46
CA PRO A 263 -9.68 30.76 -38.57
C PRO A 263 -9.85 32.18 -38.01
N ALA A 264 -9.01 32.52 -37.03
CA ALA A 264 -8.97 33.86 -36.46
C ALA A 264 -8.78 34.86 -37.61
N GLN A 265 -9.79 35.69 -37.84
CA GLN A 265 -9.75 36.76 -38.83
C GLN A 265 -8.66 37.74 -38.37
N GLN A 266 -7.57 37.81 -39.14
CA GLN A 266 -6.57 38.89 -39.07
C GLN A 266 -7.07 40.10 -39.84
#